data_AF-A0A8D8K008-F1
#
_entry.id   AF-A0A8D8K008-F1
#
_cell.length_a   1.000
_cell.length_b   1.000
_cell.length_c   1.000
_cell.angle_alpha   90.00
_cell.angle_beta   90.00
_cell.angle_gamma   90.00
#
_symmetry.space_group_name_H-M   'P 1'
#
loop_
_entity.id
_entity.type
_entity.pdbx_description
1 polymer ?
#
loop_
_entity_poly.entity_id
_entity_poly.type
_entity_poly.pdbx_seq_one_letter_code
_entity_poly.pdbx_strand_id
1 'polypeptide(L)'
;MREERSSIFPVLRLLLPGADRERDSYGVRVKSLRDLYIKVLGISESSTEARKLSGYDEETGGGGTSSSEDFADRVFRLMQGRCPPEGSLTVWEVNERLDAIGGHYVNGERRRIGEELERLVGGMSQVDQKWLIRILLKNLRLGMSQVKILGVYHAKAGRLYDRFSNLSKVCEVVESGEGLE
;
A
#
# COMPACT_ATOMS: atom_id res chain seq x y z
N MET A 1 20.06 -24.08 -12.17
CA MET A 1 19.64 -23.28 -11.00
C MET A 1 19.76 -21.82 -11.40
N ARG A 2 18.66 -21.06 -11.45
CA ARG A 2 18.78 -19.60 -11.54
C ARG A 2 19.31 -19.15 -10.19
N GLU A 3 20.42 -18.42 -10.16
CA GLU A 3 20.82 -17.68 -8.95
C GLU A 3 19.62 -16.83 -8.52
N GLU A 4 19.04 -17.14 -7.36
CA GLU A 4 18.16 -16.22 -6.66
C GLU A 4 19.00 -15.04 -6.20
N ARG A 5 19.21 -14.08 -7.11
CA ARG A 5 19.79 -12.79 -6.75
C ARG A 5 18.81 -12.10 -5.81
N SER A 6 19.16 -12.06 -4.53
CA SER A 6 18.44 -11.28 -3.54
C SER A 6 18.49 -9.81 -3.97
N SER A 7 17.32 -9.20 -4.17
CA SER A 7 17.19 -7.80 -4.56
C SER A 7 16.32 -7.07 -3.54
N ILE A 8 16.62 -5.80 -3.28
CA ILE A 8 15.77 -4.97 -2.41
C ILE A 8 14.47 -4.53 -3.09
N PHE A 9 14.36 -4.73 -4.41
CA PHE A 9 13.25 -4.27 -5.23
C PHE A 9 11.85 -4.59 -4.66
N PRO A 10 11.56 -5.82 -4.17
CA PRO A 10 10.24 -6.14 -3.60
C PRO A 10 9.86 -5.28 -2.39
N VAL A 11 10.85 -4.78 -1.63
CA VAL A 11 10.62 -3.85 -0.51
C VAL A 11 10.55 -2.41 -1.02
N LEU A 12 11.50 -2.02 -1.88
CA LEU A 12 11.61 -0.64 -2.36
C LEU A 12 10.35 -0.19 -3.13
N ARG A 13 9.72 -1.09 -3.89
CA ARG A 13 8.47 -0.79 -4.60
C ARG A 13 7.27 -0.56 -3.67
N LEU A 14 7.27 -1.14 -2.46
CA LEU A 14 6.27 -0.88 -1.43
C LEU A 14 6.54 0.44 -0.68
N LEU A 15 7.81 0.82 -0.54
CA LEU A 15 8.22 2.11 0.04
C LEU A 15 8.06 3.29 -0.93
N LEU A 16 8.03 3.03 -2.23
CA LEU A 16 7.87 4.03 -3.28
C LEU A 16 6.74 3.65 -4.26
N PRO A 17 5.49 3.50 -3.78
CA PRO A 17 4.39 2.99 -4.61
C PRO A 17 4.02 3.93 -5.78
N GLY A 18 4.33 5.23 -5.65
CA GLY A 18 4.21 6.20 -6.73
C GLY A 18 5.27 6.08 -7.84
N ALA A 19 6.41 5.45 -7.53
CA ALA A 19 7.50 5.20 -8.47
C ALA A 19 7.48 3.77 -9.05
N ASP A 20 6.62 2.90 -8.52
CA ASP A 20 6.36 1.58 -9.09
C ASP A 20 5.57 1.72 -10.40
N ARG A 21 6.28 1.50 -11.51
CA ARG A 21 5.73 1.52 -12.88
C ARG A 21 5.50 0.13 -13.47
N GLU A 22 5.92 -0.92 -12.78
CA GLU A 22 5.68 -2.30 -13.22
C GLU A 22 4.27 -2.77 -12.84
N ARG A 23 3.67 -2.13 -11.84
CA ARG A 23 2.24 -2.30 -11.53
C ARG A 23 1.38 -1.26 -12.20
N ASP A 24 0.35 -1.76 -12.87
CA ASP A 24 -0.81 -0.97 -13.25
C ASP A 24 -1.52 -0.37 -12.02
N SER A 25 -2.42 0.58 -12.30
CA SER A 25 -3.29 1.12 -11.26
C SER A 25 -4.11 0.00 -10.61
N TYR A 26 -4.29 0.07 -9.29
CA TYR A 26 -5.16 -0.87 -8.57
C TYR A 26 -6.65 -0.57 -8.79
N GLY A 27 -6.98 0.62 -9.28
CA GLY A 27 -8.38 1.08 -9.36
C GLY A 27 -9.09 1.22 -8.01
N VAL A 28 -8.33 1.18 -6.92
CA VAL A 28 -8.83 1.25 -5.55
C VAL A 28 -8.93 2.72 -5.14
N ARG A 29 -10.05 3.09 -4.53
CA ARG A 29 -10.30 4.43 -3.97
C ARG A 29 -10.70 4.31 -2.51
N VAL A 30 -10.66 5.42 -1.77
CA VAL A 30 -11.10 5.47 -0.37
C VAL A 30 -12.52 4.91 -0.21
N LYS A 31 -13.44 5.21 -1.12
CA LYS A 31 -14.81 4.66 -1.10
C LYS A 31 -14.81 3.12 -1.16
N SER A 32 -14.09 2.52 -2.10
CA SER A 32 -14.08 1.05 -2.23
C SER A 32 -13.40 0.37 -1.04
N LEU A 33 -12.38 1.00 -0.44
CA LEU A 33 -11.78 0.49 0.80
C LEU A 33 -12.75 0.62 1.99
N ARG A 34 -13.50 1.72 2.11
CA ARG A 34 -14.53 1.85 3.12
C ARG A 34 -15.57 0.72 2.98
N ASP A 35 -16.08 0.49 1.78
CA ASP A 35 -17.08 -0.54 1.51
C ASP A 35 -16.53 -1.94 1.86
N LEU A 36 -15.26 -2.21 1.56
CA LEU A 36 -14.56 -3.42 1.99
C LEU A 36 -14.52 -3.57 3.51
N TYR A 37 -14.09 -2.54 4.25
CA TYR A 37 -14.01 -2.64 5.72
C TYR A 37 -15.38 -2.77 6.38
N ILE A 38 -16.42 -2.12 5.85
CA ILE A 38 -17.81 -2.31 6.30
C ILE A 38 -18.22 -3.78 6.12
N LYS A 39 -17.92 -4.36 4.94
CA LYS A 39 -18.21 -5.77 4.64
C LYS A 39 -17.45 -6.72 5.58
N VAL A 40 -16.14 -6.53 5.74
CA VAL A 40 -15.27 -7.38 6.59
C VAL A 40 -15.71 -7.33 8.05
N LEU A 41 -16.11 -6.15 8.53
CA LEU A 41 -16.58 -5.96 9.91
C LEU A 41 -18.03 -6.40 10.14
N GLY A 42 -18.80 -6.62 9.08
CA GLY A 42 -20.22 -6.95 9.18
C GLY A 42 -21.07 -5.83 9.82
N ILE A 43 -20.66 -4.57 9.68
CA ILE A 43 -21.35 -3.42 10.28
C ILE A 43 -22.33 -2.79 9.29
N SER A 44 -23.36 -2.11 9.80
CA SER A 44 -24.28 -1.34 8.95
C SER A 44 -23.58 -0.10 8.37
N GLU A 45 -23.89 0.26 7.13
CA GLU A 45 -23.44 1.52 6.52
C GLU A 45 -23.90 2.77 7.29
N SER A 46 -25.03 2.68 8.00
CA SER A 46 -25.57 3.77 8.83
C SER A 46 -24.95 3.84 10.24
N SER A 47 -24.10 2.88 10.60
CA SER A 47 -23.48 2.83 11.93
C SER A 47 -22.55 4.02 12.16
N THR A 48 -22.35 4.39 13.42
CA THR A 48 -21.35 5.38 13.80
C THR A 48 -19.94 4.98 13.34
N GLU A 49 -19.59 3.69 13.39
CA GLU A 49 -18.30 3.19 12.90
C GLU A 49 -18.11 3.44 11.39
N ALA A 50 -19.12 3.13 10.57
CA ALA A 50 -19.09 3.36 9.13
C ALA A 50 -19.02 4.87 8.78
N ARG A 51 -19.72 5.71 9.55
CA ARG A 51 -19.65 7.17 9.41
C ARG A 51 -18.25 7.70 9.77
N LYS A 52 -17.64 7.20 10.86
CA LYS A 52 -16.28 7.56 11.26
C LYS A 52 -15.26 7.28 10.16
N LEU A 53 -15.35 6.15 9.43
CA LEU A 53 -14.47 5.88 8.28
C LEU A 53 -14.52 6.96 7.19
N SER A 54 -15.65 7.66 7.06
CA SER A 54 -15.84 8.76 6.11
C SER A 54 -15.25 10.09 6.58
N GLY A 55 -14.65 10.15 7.79
CA GLY A 55 -14.12 11.37 8.39
C GLY A 55 -15.14 12.16 9.22
N TYR A 56 -16.32 11.57 9.48
CA TYR A 56 -17.31 12.16 10.37
C TYR A 56 -16.85 12.04 11.82
N ASP A 57 -16.91 13.16 12.55
CA ASP A 57 -16.61 13.24 13.97
C ASP A 57 -17.87 13.72 14.72
N GLU A 58 -18.35 12.90 15.65
CA GLU A 58 -19.56 13.18 16.45
C GLU A 58 -19.30 14.29 17.47
N GLU A 59 -18.08 14.40 18.00
CA GLU A 59 -17.72 15.38 19.04
C GLU A 59 -17.66 16.81 18.49
N THR A 60 -17.31 16.95 17.20
CA THR A 60 -17.27 18.24 16.51
C THR A 60 -18.53 18.51 15.66
N GLY A 61 -19.58 17.69 15.79
CA GLY A 61 -20.83 17.87 15.03
C GLY A 61 -20.66 17.75 13.51
N GLY A 62 -19.67 16.98 13.04
CA GLY A 62 -19.32 16.86 11.62
C GLY A 62 -18.25 17.82 11.13
N GLY A 63 -17.68 18.66 12.00
CA GLY A 63 -16.51 19.48 11.72
C GLY A 63 -15.23 18.65 11.75
N GLY A 64 -14.99 17.87 10.68
CA GLY A 64 -13.76 17.17 10.28
C GLY A 64 -12.75 16.73 11.36
N THR A 65 -12.36 15.44 11.31
CA THR A 65 -11.15 14.94 11.99
C THR A 65 -9.96 15.89 11.79
N SER A 66 -9.17 16.15 12.84
CA SER A 66 -7.88 16.88 12.77
C SER A 66 -7.21 16.69 11.40
N SER A 67 -6.83 17.78 10.73
CA SER A 67 -6.30 17.78 9.35
C SER A 67 -5.09 16.84 9.11
N SER A 68 -4.53 16.30 10.20
CA SER A 68 -3.45 15.32 10.22
C SER A 68 -3.89 13.89 9.86
N GLU A 69 -5.13 13.49 10.17
CA GLU A 69 -5.56 12.09 10.09
C GLU A 69 -6.02 11.65 8.68
N ASP A 70 -5.47 10.55 8.17
CA ASP A 70 -5.91 9.95 6.89
C ASP A 70 -6.90 8.78 7.06
N PHE A 71 -7.38 8.25 5.93
CA PHE A 71 -8.26 7.09 5.94
C PHE A 71 -7.61 5.84 6.57
N ALA A 72 -6.29 5.66 6.41
CA ALA A 72 -5.58 4.53 6.99
C ALA A 72 -5.51 4.61 8.51
N ASP A 73 -5.32 5.82 9.07
CA ASP A 73 -5.36 6.06 10.51
C ASP A 73 -6.75 5.77 11.10
N ARG A 74 -7.83 6.14 10.40
CA ARG A 74 -9.21 5.82 10.83
C ARG A 74 -9.49 4.33 10.83
N VAL A 75 -9.06 3.61 9.79
CA VAL A 75 -9.13 2.14 9.76
C VAL A 75 -8.30 1.54 10.87
N PHE A 76 -7.07 2.01 11.07
CA PHE A 76 -6.21 1.54 12.15
C PHE A 76 -6.96 1.61 13.50
N ARG A 77 -7.51 2.76 13.86
CA ARG A 77 -8.30 2.90 15.11
C ARG A 77 -9.48 1.94 15.18
N LEU A 78 -10.23 1.79 14.08
CA LEU A 78 -11.39 0.90 14.03
C LEU A 78 -11.03 -0.59 14.19
N MET A 79 -9.85 -0.99 13.71
CA MET A 79 -9.38 -2.38 13.75
C MET A 79 -8.69 -2.75 15.07
N GLN A 80 -8.63 -1.83 16.05
CA GLN A 80 -8.00 -2.10 17.34
C GLN A 80 -8.71 -3.26 18.06
N GLY A 81 -7.94 -4.30 18.41
CA GLY A 81 -8.45 -5.52 19.04
C GLY A 81 -9.24 -6.46 18.10
N ARG A 82 -9.30 -6.17 16.79
CA ARG A 82 -10.01 -6.98 15.78
C ARG A 82 -9.07 -7.75 14.85
N CYS A 83 -7.75 -7.54 14.96
CA CYS A 83 -6.72 -8.16 14.14
C CYS A 83 -5.82 -9.07 14.99
N PRO A 84 -5.14 -10.06 14.37
CA PRO A 84 -4.03 -10.75 15.03
C PRO A 84 -2.92 -9.76 15.42
N PRO A 85 -2.12 -10.08 16.46
CA PRO A 85 -1.02 -9.22 16.90
C PRO A 85 0.06 -9.05 15.83
N GLU A 86 0.26 -10.08 14.99
CA GLU A 86 1.21 -10.10 13.88
C GLU A 86 0.53 -10.63 12.62
N GLY A 87 0.94 -10.12 11.45
CA GLY A 87 0.51 -10.63 10.16
C GLY A 87 1.24 -11.92 9.80
N SER A 88 0.62 -12.75 8.95
CA SER A 88 1.21 -14.01 8.48
C SER A 88 1.79 -13.93 7.07
N LEU A 89 1.65 -12.77 6.40
CA LEU A 89 2.03 -12.60 5.00
C LEU A 89 3.46 -12.09 4.86
N THR A 90 4.21 -12.73 3.97
CA THR A 90 5.54 -12.27 3.55
C THR A 90 5.45 -11.08 2.58
N VAL A 91 6.54 -10.33 2.45
CA VAL A 91 6.65 -9.27 1.43
C VAL A 91 6.39 -9.82 0.03
N TRP A 92 6.83 -11.04 -0.25
CA TRP A 92 6.58 -11.71 -1.54
C TRP A 92 5.09 -11.89 -1.80
N GLU A 93 4.35 -12.52 -0.88
CA GLU A 93 2.91 -12.76 -1.02
C GLU A 93 2.11 -11.46 -1.11
N VAL A 94 2.53 -10.42 -0.38
CA VAL A 94 1.91 -9.08 -0.51
C VAL A 94 2.12 -8.54 -1.91
N ASN A 95 3.34 -8.63 -2.46
CA ASN A 95 3.63 -8.16 -3.81
C ASN A 95 2.83 -8.95 -4.87
N GLU A 96 2.74 -10.28 -4.76
CA GLU A 96 1.96 -11.12 -5.69
C GLU A 96 0.48 -10.74 -5.71
N ARG A 97 -0.12 -10.48 -4.55
CA ARG A 97 -1.52 -10.06 -4.46
C ARG A 97 -1.74 -8.66 -5.01
N LEU A 98 -0.79 -7.74 -4.77
CA LEU A 98 -0.85 -6.40 -5.37
C LEU A 98 -0.72 -6.45 -6.90
N ASP A 99 0.12 -7.33 -7.43
CA ASP A 99 0.24 -7.58 -8.87
C ASP A 99 -1.07 -8.15 -9.44
N ALA A 100 -1.69 -9.12 -8.75
CA ALA A 100 -3.00 -9.65 -9.12
C ALA A 100 -4.10 -8.57 -9.13
N ILE A 101 -4.14 -7.69 -8.12
CA ILE A 101 -5.10 -6.57 -8.06
C ILE A 101 -4.92 -5.64 -9.27
N GLY A 102 -3.68 -5.28 -9.62
CA GLY A 102 -3.38 -4.46 -10.80
C GLY A 102 -3.86 -5.14 -12.10
N GLY A 103 -3.55 -6.43 -12.26
CA GLY A 103 -4.01 -7.22 -13.41
C GLY A 103 -5.53 -7.31 -13.51
N HIS A 104 -6.23 -7.58 -12.40
CA HIS A 104 -7.69 -7.62 -12.35
C HIS A 104 -8.31 -6.25 -12.67
N TYR A 105 -7.68 -5.13 -12.30
CA TYR A 105 -8.16 -3.81 -12.66
C TYR A 105 -8.13 -3.57 -14.17
N VAL A 106 -7.00 -3.89 -14.82
CA VAL A 106 -6.84 -3.77 -16.26
C VAL A 106 -7.87 -4.63 -17.00
N ASN A 107 -8.14 -5.84 -16.49
CA ASN A 107 -9.10 -6.76 -17.06
C ASN A 107 -10.58 -6.45 -16.70
N GLY A 108 -10.84 -5.39 -15.92
CA GLY A 108 -12.21 -5.02 -15.50
C GLY A 108 -12.84 -5.96 -14.46
N GLU A 109 -12.06 -6.84 -13.82
CA GLU A 109 -12.52 -7.90 -12.91
C GLU A 109 -12.72 -7.40 -11.47
N ARG A 110 -13.63 -6.44 -11.28
CA ARG A 110 -13.85 -5.75 -9.98
C ARG A 110 -14.11 -6.69 -8.80
N ARG A 111 -14.81 -7.80 -9.04
CA ARG A 111 -15.09 -8.81 -8.01
C ARG A 111 -13.78 -9.43 -7.47
N ARG A 112 -12.84 -9.76 -8.36
CA ARG A 112 -11.56 -10.40 -7.99
C ARG A 112 -10.66 -9.44 -7.21
N ILE A 113 -10.72 -8.14 -7.51
CA ILE A 113 -10.03 -7.12 -6.69
C ILE A 113 -10.51 -7.17 -5.24
N GLY A 114 -11.82 -7.25 -5.01
CA GLY A 114 -12.38 -7.39 -3.67
C GLY A 114 -11.88 -8.64 -2.95
N GLU A 115 -11.83 -9.78 -3.66
CA GLU A 115 -11.35 -11.05 -3.10
C GLU A 115 -9.87 -10.99 -2.70
N GLU A 116 -9.01 -10.39 -3.51
CA GLU A 116 -7.60 -10.22 -3.13
C GLU A 116 -7.42 -9.28 -1.94
N LEU A 117 -8.22 -8.21 -1.87
CA LEU A 117 -8.19 -7.30 -0.73
C LEU A 117 -8.68 -7.98 0.56
N GLU A 118 -9.73 -8.79 0.49
CA GLU A 118 -10.23 -9.58 1.63
C GLU A 118 -9.17 -10.56 2.13
N ARG A 119 -8.46 -11.24 1.21
CA ARG A 119 -7.36 -12.15 1.57
C ARG A 119 -6.18 -11.42 2.21
N LEU A 120 -5.80 -10.25 1.69
CA LEU A 120 -4.76 -9.42 2.29
C LEU A 120 -5.14 -9.00 3.71
N VAL A 121 -6.31 -8.39 3.88
CA VAL A 121 -6.78 -7.90 5.18
C VAL A 121 -6.91 -9.03 6.20
N GLY A 122 -7.41 -10.20 5.78
CA GLY A 122 -7.56 -11.37 6.65
C GLY A 122 -6.25 -11.96 7.17
N GLY A 123 -5.13 -11.77 6.47
CA GLY A 123 -3.80 -12.26 6.86
C GLY A 123 -2.90 -11.22 7.53
N MET A 124 -3.41 -10.03 7.82
CA MET A 124 -2.61 -8.87 8.24
C MET A 124 -2.96 -8.40 9.64
N SER A 125 -1.94 -7.92 10.38
CA SER A 125 -2.14 -7.20 11.62
C SER A 125 -2.79 -5.83 11.37
N GLN A 126 -3.19 -5.16 12.46
CA GLN A 126 -3.70 -3.78 12.42
C GLN A 126 -2.70 -2.82 11.76
N VAL A 127 -1.40 -2.99 12.03
CA VAL A 127 -0.32 -2.15 11.48
C VAL A 127 -0.12 -2.43 9.99
N ASP A 128 -0.16 -3.70 9.58
CA ASP A 128 0.00 -4.09 8.18
C ASP A 128 -1.14 -3.53 7.32
N GLN A 129 -2.38 -3.63 7.80
CA GLN A 129 -3.56 -3.10 7.11
C GLN A 129 -3.47 -1.58 6.90
N LYS A 130 -2.94 -0.84 7.89
CA LYS A 130 -2.69 0.61 7.78
C LYS A 130 -1.71 0.92 6.64
N TRP A 131 -0.59 0.20 6.57
CA TRP A 131 0.40 0.40 5.52
C TRP A 131 -0.10 -0.06 4.16
N LEU A 132 -0.84 -1.16 4.09
CA LEU A 132 -1.48 -1.64 2.87
C LEU A 132 -2.37 -0.57 2.23
N ILE A 133 -3.24 0.07 3.03
CA ILE A 133 -4.11 1.15 2.54
C ILE A 133 -3.27 2.26 1.91
N ARG A 134 -2.19 2.67 2.58
CA ARG A 134 -1.31 3.72 2.09
C ARG A 134 -0.56 3.33 0.82
N ILE A 135 -0.17 2.07 0.68
CA ILE A 135 0.43 1.51 -0.53
C ILE A 135 -0.58 1.52 -1.69
N LEU A 136 -1.80 1.01 -1.46
CA LEU A 136 -2.89 0.96 -2.45
C LEU A 136 -3.29 2.37 -2.94
N LEU A 137 -3.30 3.35 -2.04
CA LEU A 137 -3.59 4.75 -2.36
C LEU A 137 -2.35 5.51 -2.87
N LYS A 138 -1.20 4.84 -2.98
CA LYS A 138 0.11 5.41 -3.36
C LYS A 138 0.50 6.65 -2.55
N ASN A 139 0.13 6.70 -1.27
CA ASN A 139 0.42 7.81 -0.37
C ASN A 139 0.82 7.29 1.03
N LEU A 140 2.11 7.08 1.24
CA LEU A 140 2.67 6.54 2.50
C LEU A 140 2.76 7.55 3.64
N ARG A 141 2.70 8.85 3.36
CA ARG A 141 2.89 9.92 4.35
C ARG A 141 4.16 9.77 5.22
N LEU A 142 5.26 9.31 4.63
CA LEU A 142 6.55 9.12 5.35
C LEU A 142 7.25 10.42 5.76
N GLY A 143 6.80 11.58 5.27
CA GLY A 143 7.52 12.85 5.44
C GLY A 143 8.88 12.88 4.71
N MET A 144 9.12 11.92 3.82
CA MET A 144 10.34 11.80 3.02
C MET A 144 10.00 11.78 1.54
N SER A 145 10.76 12.51 0.74
CA SER A 145 10.61 12.50 -0.71
C SER A 145 11.19 11.22 -1.31
N GLN A 146 10.72 10.86 -2.50
CA GLN A 146 11.29 9.76 -3.30
C GLN A 146 12.81 9.92 -3.46
N VAL A 147 13.28 11.14 -3.74
CA VAL A 147 14.71 11.46 -3.88
C VAL A 147 15.48 11.11 -2.61
N LYS A 148 14.93 11.42 -1.42
CA LYS A 148 15.60 11.13 -0.15
C LYS A 148 15.66 9.63 0.12
N ILE A 149 14.58 8.89 -0.14
CA ILE A 149 14.56 7.42 0.05
C ILE A 149 15.53 6.74 -0.91
N LEU A 150 15.54 7.12 -2.20
CA LEU A 150 16.50 6.60 -3.17
C LEU A 150 17.95 6.95 -2.77
N GLY A 151 18.20 8.16 -2.28
CA GLY A 151 19.52 8.58 -1.80
C GLY A 151 20.03 7.79 -0.60
N VAL A 152 19.13 7.36 0.30
CA VAL A 152 19.46 6.45 1.41
C VAL A 152 19.78 5.04 0.89
N TYR A 153 19.05 4.57 -0.12
CA TYR A 153 19.35 3.29 -0.76
C TYR A 153 20.73 3.29 -1.44
N HIS A 154 20.99 4.27 -2.31
CA HIS A 154 22.29 4.44 -2.95
C HIS A 154 22.45 5.87 -3.49
N ALA A 155 23.65 6.46 -3.38
CA ALA A 155 23.91 7.85 -3.76
C ALA A 155 23.56 8.17 -5.24
N LYS A 156 23.69 7.18 -6.14
CA LYS A 156 23.35 7.34 -7.57
C LYS A 156 21.89 6.95 -7.92
N ALA A 157 21.13 6.32 -7.01
CA ALA A 157 19.81 5.74 -7.34
C ALA A 157 18.79 6.77 -7.82
N GLY A 158 18.80 7.99 -7.30
CA GLY A 158 17.94 9.08 -7.77
C GLY A 158 18.16 9.38 -9.26
N ARG A 159 19.42 9.58 -9.67
CA ARG A 159 19.78 9.84 -11.08
C ARG A 159 19.47 8.66 -12.00
N LEU A 160 19.71 7.44 -11.51
CA LEU A 160 19.37 6.23 -12.26
C LEU A 160 17.86 6.14 -12.48
N TYR A 161 17.05 6.49 -11.48
CA TYR A 161 15.60 6.50 -11.62
C TYR A 161 15.12 7.60 -12.57
N ASP A 162 15.71 8.79 -12.53
CA ASP A 162 15.38 9.86 -13.48
C ASP A 162 15.66 9.43 -14.93
N ARG A 163 16.72 8.65 -15.17
CA ARG A 163 17.07 8.10 -16.48
C ARG A 163 16.15 6.96 -16.92
N PHE A 164 15.97 5.95 -16.07
CA PHE A 164 15.28 4.71 -16.47
C PHE A 164 13.77 4.75 -16.23
N SER A 165 13.31 5.57 -15.29
CA SER A 165 11.92 5.60 -14.85
C SER A 165 11.36 4.24 -14.41
N ASN A 166 12.24 3.31 -14.01
CA ASN A 166 11.96 1.94 -13.61
C ASN A 166 12.79 1.58 -12.36
N LEU A 167 12.11 1.25 -11.25
CA LEU A 167 12.76 0.92 -9.98
C LEU A 167 13.54 -0.41 -10.02
N SER A 168 13.03 -1.43 -10.71
CA SER A 168 13.70 -2.73 -10.82
C SER A 168 15.06 -2.57 -11.51
N LYS A 169 15.10 -1.79 -12.61
CA LYS A 169 16.34 -1.50 -13.33
C LYS A 169 17.34 -0.70 -12.48
N VAL A 170 16.84 0.22 -11.65
CA VAL A 170 17.69 0.93 -10.68
C VAL A 170 18.31 -0.05 -9.69
N CYS A 171 17.51 -0.99 -9.15
CA CYS A 171 18.03 -2.01 -8.24
C CYS A 171 19.06 -2.89 -8.93
N GLU A 172 18.75 -3.39 -10.14
CA GLU A 172 19.65 -4.24 -10.93
C GLU A 172 21.03 -3.57 -11.17
N VAL A 173 21.06 -2.30 -11.58
CA VAL A 173 22.31 -1.56 -11.85
C VAL A 173 23.09 -1.29 -10.55
N VAL A 174 22.40 -0.96 -9.45
CA VAL A 174 23.06 -0.73 -8.17
C VAL A 174 23.63 -2.02 -7.60
N GLU A 175 22.88 -3.12 -7.70
CA GLU A 175 23.24 -4.42 -7.13
C GLU A 175 24.29 -5.15 -7.98
N SER A 176 24.33 -4.93 -9.31
CA SER A 176 25.38 -5.48 -10.18
C SER A 176 26.70 -4.71 -10.10
N GLY A 177 26.66 -3.43 -9.71
CA GLY A 177 27.81 -2.52 -9.74
C GLY A 177 28.20 -2.05 -11.15
N GLU A 178 27.58 -2.58 -12.19
CA GLU A 178 27.92 -2.29 -13.59
C GLU A 178 27.36 -0.94 -14.03
N GLY A 179 28.18 -0.08 -14.64
CA GLY A 179 27.74 1.24 -15.09
C GLY A 179 27.54 2.26 -13.95
N LEU A 180 28.09 1.97 -12.76
CA LEU A 180 28.21 2.92 -11.65
C LEU A 180 29.50 3.75 -11.71
N GLU A 181 30.23 3.78 -12.82
CA GLU A 181 31.36 4.71 -13.02
C GLU A 181 30.85 6.13 -13.31
#